data_AF-J9FDC0-F1
#
_entry.id   AF-J9FDC0-F1
#
_cell.length_a   1.000
_cell.length_b   1.000
_cell.length_c   1.000
_cell.angle_alpha   90.00
_cell.angle_beta   90.00
_cell.angle_gamma   90.00
#
_symmetry.space_group_name_H-M   'P 1'
#
loop_
_entity.id
_entity.type
_entity.pdbx_description
1 polymer ?
#
loop_
_entity_poly.entity_id
_entity_poly.type
_entity_poly.pdbx_seq_one_letter_code
_entity_poly.pdbx_strand_id
1 'polypeptide(L)'
;FRLLPKELAAETFVEMDTDAQEILIQGFSDRELREVLDELYVDDAVDIVEEMPANVVRRILAQADPDMRKQINEILRYPENSAGSIMTTEYVALGPDMTVEEAIKRIRRTGIDKETIYTCYVTVGRKLIGLVTVKDLLMCQDDDETLSNIMESNVISVGTLEDKEDVAQMFSKYNFLALPVVD
;
A
#
# COMPACT_ATOMS: atom_id res chain seq x y z
N PHE A 1 20.91 -5.61 12.38
CA PHE A 1 20.27 -4.44 11.73
C PHE A 1 21.15 -3.83 10.64
N ARG A 2 22.17 -3.01 10.95
CA ARG A 2 23.00 -2.26 9.95
C ARG A 2 23.76 -3.07 8.87
N LEU A 3 23.78 -4.40 8.98
CA LEU A 3 24.41 -5.28 8.00
C LEU A 3 23.39 -5.89 7.02
N LEU A 4 22.09 -5.69 7.26
CA LEU A 4 21.04 -6.17 6.37
C LEU A 4 20.96 -5.29 5.12
N PRO A 5 20.60 -5.85 3.96
CA PRO A 5 20.09 -5.06 2.83
C PRO A 5 18.93 -4.16 3.29
N LYS A 6 18.73 -3.02 2.61
CA LYS A 6 17.76 -2.00 3.02
C LYS A 6 16.33 -2.55 3.14
N GLU A 7 15.83 -3.17 2.08
CA GLU A 7 14.52 -3.84 2.02
C GLU A 7 14.35 -4.80 3.21
N LEU A 8 15.28 -5.75 3.39
CA LEU A 8 15.21 -6.71 4.49
C LEU A 8 15.31 -6.05 5.88
N ALA A 9 16.05 -4.95 6.00
CA ALA A 9 16.13 -4.18 7.25
C ALA A 9 14.79 -3.54 7.59
N ALA A 10 14.08 -3.00 6.59
CA ALA A 10 12.76 -2.40 6.73
C ALA A 10 11.71 -3.47 7.06
N GLU A 11 11.65 -4.58 6.31
CA GLU A 11 10.78 -5.73 6.62
C GLU A 11 11.01 -6.25 8.04
N THR A 12 12.29 -6.41 8.44
CA THR A 12 12.61 -6.84 9.80
C THR A 12 12.17 -5.80 10.83
N PHE A 13 12.31 -4.51 10.53
CA PHE A 13 11.97 -3.42 11.44
C PHE A 13 10.47 -3.36 11.74
N VAL A 14 9.62 -3.53 10.73
CA VAL A 14 8.15 -3.55 10.90
C VAL A 14 7.70 -4.69 11.81
N GLU A 15 8.33 -5.86 11.69
CA GLU A 15 8.01 -7.05 12.49
C GLU A 15 8.56 -7.04 13.92
N MET A 16 9.31 -6.00 14.31
CA MET A 16 9.85 -5.86 15.67
C MET A 16 8.81 -5.31 16.64
N ASP A 17 8.95 -5.64 17.92
CA ASP A 17 8.18 -5.00 18.97
C ASP A 17 8.50 -3.49 19.05
N THR A 18 7.49 -2.72 19.49
CA THR A 18 7.54 -1.25 19.61
C THR A 18 8.74 -0.77 20.43
N ASP A 19 9.10 -1.48 21.52
CA ASP A 19 10.26 -1.12 22.36
C ASP A 19 11.57 -1.23 21.57
N ALA A 20 11.75 -2.31 20.80
CA ALA A 20 12.93 -2.52 19.99
C ALA A 20 12.99 -1.57 18.78
N GLN A 21 11.85 -1.27 18.15
CA GLN A 21 11.74 -0.23 17.12
C GLN A 21 12.16 1.13 17.69
N GLU A 22 11.67 1.53 18.87
CA GLU A 22 12.05 2.78 19.53
C GLU A 22 13.57 2.86 19.75
N ILE A 23 14.17 1.80 20.30
CA ILE A 23 15.62 1.72 20.54
C ILE A 23 16.39 1.94 19.24
N LEU A 24 15.96 1.30 18.15
CA LEU A 24 16.58 1.44 16.84
C LEU A 24 16.45 2.86 16.29
N ILE A 25 15.25 3.44 16.31
CA ILE A 25 15.01 4.81 15.83
C ILE A 25 15.89 5.78 16.61
N GLN A 26 15.96 5.67 17.94
CA GLN A 26 16.82 6.51 18.77
C GLN A 26 18.31 6.33 18.44
N GLY A 27 18.73 5.09 18.12
CA GLY A 27 20.10 4.74 17.76
C GLY A 27 20.52 5.05 16.31
N PHE A 28 19.58 5.34 15.42
CA PHE A 28 19.85 5.73 14.04
C PHE A 28 20.33 7.17 13.95
N SER A 29 21.18 7.45 12.96
CA SER A 29 21.33 8.79 12.40
C SER A 29 20.11 9.18 11.58
N ASP A 30 19.91 10.47 11.33
CA ASP A 30 18.78 10.95 10.52
C ASP A 30 18.78 10.37 9.10
N ARG A 31 19.98 10.13 8.54
CA ARG A 31 20.13 9.46 7.25
C ARG A 31 19.70 7.99 7.30
N GLU A 32 20.13 7.25 8.32
CA GLU A 32 19.73 5.83 8.47
C GLU A 32 18.22 5.71 8.70
N LEU A 33 17.63 6.60 9.50
CA LEU A 33 16.18 6.62 9.69
C LEU A 33 15.46 6.89 8.37
N ARG A 34 15.91 7.88 7.58
CA ARG A 34 15.32 8.12 6.26
C ARG A 34 15.43 6.90 5.35
N GLU A 35 16.60 6.26 5.30
CA GLU A 35 16.79 5.07 4.47
C GLU A 35 15.89 3.89 4.86
N VAL A 36 15.48 3.78 6.13
CA VAL A 36 14.47 2.79 6.55
C VAL A 36 13.08 3.25 6.13
N LEU A 37 12.73 4.51 6.40
CA LEU A 37 11.41 5.06 6.06
C LEU A 37 11.12 5.05 4.55
N ASP A 38 12.13 5.24 3.71
CA ASP A 38 12.02 5.23 2.24
C ASP A 38 11.63 3.83 1.70
N GLU A 39 11.81 2.77 2.50
CA GLU A 39 11.50 1.38 2.14
C GLU A 39 10.23 0.87 2.83
N LEU A 40 9.59 1.68 3.69
CA LEU A 40 8.34 1.31 4.34
C LEU A 40 7.15 1.65 3.46
N TYR A 41 6.11 0.82 3.53
CA TYR A 41 4.79 1.23 3.07
C TYR A 41 4.17 2.22 4.06
N VAL A 42 3.25 3.05 3.55
CA VAL A 42 2.64 4.12 4.34
C VAL A 42 1.87 3.58 5.55
N ASP A 43 1.22 2.43 5.43
CA ASP A 43 0.48 1.78 6.50
C ASP A 43 1.41 1.36 7.64
N ASP A 44 2.54 0.72 7.34
CA ASP A 44 3.56 0.42 8.34
C ASP A 44 4.07 1.68 9.04
N ALA A 45 4.33 2.75 8.27
CA ALA A 45 4.79 4.01 8.81
C ALA A 45 3.74 4.69 9.69
N VAL A 46 2.44 4.52 9.39
CA VAL A 46 1.33 4.98 10.22
C VAL A 46 1.28 4.21 11.53
N ASP A 47 1.33 2.88 11.48
CA ASP A 47 1.31 2.02 12.68
C ASP A 47 2.43 2.41 13.65
N ILE A 48 3.66 2.59 13.13
CA ILE A 48 4.80 3.05 13.92
C ILE A 48 4.50 4.44 14.51
N VAL A 49 3.91 5.37 13.76
CA VAL A 49 3.61 6.72 14.28
C VAL A 49 2.55 6.68 15.38
N GLU A 50 1.57 5.79 15.31
CA GLU A 50 0.51 5.67 16.32
C GLU A 50 1.01 5.11 17.65
N GLU A 51 1.96 4.17 17.61
CA GLU A 51 2.48 3.51 18.82
C GLU A 51 3.65 4.27 19.49
N MET A 52 4.32 5.17 18.77
CA MET A 52 5.56 5.78 19.23
C MET A 52 5.37 7.02 20.14
N PRO A 53 6.29 7.26 21.10
CA PRO A 53 6.30 8.48 21.89
C PRO A 53 6.44 9.75 21.04
N ALA A 54 5.86 10.87 21.50
CA ALA A 54 5.79 12.11 20.73
C ALA A 54 7.16 12.67 20.26
N ASN A 55 8.26 12.41 20.97
CA ASN A 55 9.60 12.80 20.53
C ASN A 55 10.09 11.95 19.35
N VAL A 56 9.75 10.67 19.32
CA VAL A 56 10.10 9.73 18.24
C VAL A 56 9.26 10.04 17.01
N VAL A 57 7.94 10.24 17.17
CA VAL A 57 7.02 10.66 16.10
C VAL A 57 7.51 11.93 15.40
N ARG A 58 7.90 12.96 16.17
CA ARG A 58 8.46 14.19 15.59
C ARG A 58 9.69 13.94 14.73
N ARG A 59 10.51 12.96 15.09
CA ARG A 59 11.72 12.61 14.37
C ARG A 59 11.40 11.84 13.10
N ILE A 60 10.48 10.87 13.15
CA ILE A 60 9.98 10.14 11.99
C ILE A 60 9.42 11.12 10.95
N LEU A 61 8.47 11.97 11.35
CA LEU A 61 7.84 12.96 10.46
C LEU A 61 8.80 14.03 9.92
N ALA A 62 9.94 14.25 10.58
CA ALA A 62 10.99 15.15 10.09
C ALA A 62 11.89 14.50 9.05
N GLN A 63 12.02 13.17 9.05
CA GLN A 63 12.87 12.43 8.11
C GLN A 63 12.12 11.81 6.95
N ALA A 64 10.82 11.53 7.10
CA ALA A 64 9.93 11.14 6.01
C ALA A 64 9.94 12.19 4.89
N ASP A 65 9.91 11.75 3.65
CA ASP A 65 9.77 12.65 2.52
C ASP A 65 8.38 13.35 2.54
N PRO A 66 8.22 14.46 1.79
CA PRO A 66 6.98 15.22 1.81
C PRO A 66 5.72 14.46 1.39
N ASP A 67 5.84 13.50 0.46
CA ASP A 67 4.71 12.73 -0.06
C ASP A 67 4.31 11.65 0.96
N MET A 68 5.28 10.87 1.47
CA MET A 68 5.06 9.91 2.57
C MET A 68 4.42 10.61 3.79
N ARG A 69 4.99 11.74 4.21
CA ARG A 69 4.43 12.52 5.33
C ARG A 69 3.01 12.96 5.06
N LYS A 70 2.66 13.34 3.83
CA LYS A 70 1.31 13.73 3.47
C LYS A 70 0.36 12.54 3.58
N GLN A 71 0.75 11.37 3.08
CA GLN A 71 -0.07 10.16 3.14
C GLN A 71 -0.28 9.68 4.59
N ILE A 72 0.77 9.68 5.43
CA ILE A 72 0.64 9.41 6.87
C ILE A 72 -0.41 10.31 7.52
N ASN A 73 -0.34 11.63 7.27
CA ASN A 73 -1.30 12.59 7.82
C ASN A 73 -2.72 12.47 7.23
N GLU A 74 -2.87 11.81 6.08
CA GLU A 74 -4.17 11.51 5.47
C GLU A 74 -4.79 10.29 6.15
N ILE A 75 -4.01 9.22 6.34
CA ILE A 75 -4.44 7.98 6.97
C ILE A 75 -4.80 8.20 8.46
N LEU A 76 -3.99 8.94 9.21
CA LEU A 76 -4.24 9.28 10.63
C LEU A 76 -5.53 10.09 10.88
N ARG A 77 -6.27 10.49 9.83
CA ARG A 77 -7.59 11.12 9.95
C ARG A 77 -8.71 10.11 10.07
N TYR A 78 -8.48 8.87 9.64
CA TYR A 78 -9.47 7.82 9.73
C TYR A 78 -9.53 7.25 11.15
N PRO A 79 -10.68 6.71 11.59
CA PRO A 79 -10.77 6.02 12.87
C PRO A 79 -9.83 4.82 12.93
N GLU A 80 -9.15 4.61 14.06
CA GLU A 80 -8.19 3.51 14.33
C GLU A 80 -8.69 2.11 13.92
N ASN A 81 -10.00 1.86 14.02
CA ASN A 81 -10.61 0.56 13.72
C ASN A 81 -11.35 0.53 12.38
N SER A 82 -10.96 1.38 11.42
CA SER A 82 -11.61 1.47 10.12
C SER A 82 -10.77 0.90 8.98
N ALA A 83 -11.38 0.62 7.83
CA ALA A 83 -10.65 0.25 6.62
C ALA A 83 -9.60 1.31 6.25
N GLY A 84 -9.90 2.59 6.49
CA GLY A 84 -9.02 3.69 6.18
C GLY A 84 -7.76 3.76 7.05
N SER A 85 -7.77 3.20 8.26
CA SER A 85 -6.57 3.17 9.12
C SER A 85 -5.60 2.04 8.78
N ILE A 86 -6.10 0.96 8.17
CA ILE A 86 -5.30 -0.23 7.80
C ILE A 86 -5.01 -0.35 6.30
N MET A 87 -5.32 0.70 5.51
CA MET A 87 -5.10 0.67 4.06
C MET A 87 -3.74 1.24 3.70
N THR A 88 -3.13 0.65 2.68
CA THR A 88 -1.98 1.23 2.00
C THR A 88 -2.39 1.97 0.74
N THR A 89 -1.60 2.97 0.32
CA THR A 89 -1.84 3.71 -0.93
C THR A 89 -1.03 3.17 -2.11
N GLU A 90 -0.21 2.15 -1.85
CA GLU A 90 0.80 1.60 -2.73
C GLU A 90 0.21 0.50 -3.61
N TYR A 91 -0.94 0.77 -4.25
CA TYR A 91 -1.61 -0.16 -5.15
C TYR A 91 -1.33 0.14 -6.62
N VAL A 92 -1.51 -0.87 -7.48
CA VAL A 92 -1.38 -0.70 -8.93
C VAL A 92 -2.66 -0.09 -9.51
N ALA A 93 -2.57 1.16 -9.96
CA ALA A 93 -3.62 1.84 -10.71
C ALA A 93 -3.33 1.80 -12.23
N LEU A 94 -4.31 1.35 -13.01
CA LEU A 94 -4.30 1.26 -14.47
C LEU A 94 -5.45 2.07 -15.08
N GLY A 95 -5.29 2.50 -16.34
CA GLY A 95 -6.33 3.20 -17.10
C GLY A 95 -7.17 2.24 -17.95
N PRO A 96 -8.47 2.49 -18.16
CA PRO A 96 -9.34 1.58 -18.93
C PRO A 96 -8.93 1.42 -20.39
N ASP A 97 -8.34 2.46 -20.98
CA ASP A 97 -7.94 2.47 -22.39
C ASP A 97 -6.55 1.85 -22.61
N MET A 98 -5.86 1.43 -21.55
CA MET A 98 -4.57 0.74 -21.69
C MET A 98 -4.78 -0.61 -22.36
N THR A 99 -3.88 -1.00 -23.25
CA THR A 99 -3.85 -2.38 -23.73
C THR A 99 -3.28 -3.32 -22.68
N VAL A 100 -3.49 -4.63 -22.84
CA VAL A 100 -2.86 -5.66 -22.01
C VAL A 100 -1.33 -5.51 -22.01
N GLU A 101 -0.73 -5.27 -23.18
CA GLU A 101 0.72 -5.08 -23.29
C GLU A 101 1.21 -3.87 -22.48
N GLU A 102 0.50 -2.74 -22.58
CA GLU A 102 0.82 -1.51 -21.85
C GLU A 102 0.67 -1.69 -20.34
N ALA A 103 -0.37 -2.39 -19.90
CA ALA A 103 -0.61 -2.73 -18.50
C ALA A 103 0.53 -3.56 -17.92
N ILE A 104 0.95 -4.63 -18.60
CA ILE A 104 2.06 -5.48 -18.18
C ILE A 104 3.37 -4.68 -18.13
N LYS A 105 3.65 -3.84 -19.13
CA LYS A 105 4.83 -2.96 -19.15
C LYS A 105 4.83 -1.99 -17.97
N ARG A 106 3.67 -1.41 -17.63
CA ARG A 106 3.52 -0.53 -16.47
C ARG A 106 3.78 -1.28 -15.16
N ILE A 107 3.17 -2.45 -14.98
CA ILE A 107 3.38 -3.30 -13.79
C ILE A 107 4.87 -3.62 -13.62
N ARG A 108 5.56 -4.03 -14.70
CA ARG A 108 7.01 -4.31 -14.64
C ARG A 108 7.85 -3.10 -14.23
N ARG A 109 7.41 -1.89 -14.58
CA ARG A 109 8.14 -0.66 -14.28
C ARG A 109 7.91 -0.16 -12.86
N THR A 110 6.71 -0.34 -12.31
CA THR A 110 6.30 0.31 -11.05
C THR A 110 5.95 -0.67 -9.95
N GLY A 111 5.86 -1.96 -10.25
CA GLY A 111 5.30 -2.97 -9.34
C GLY A 111 6.19 -3.37 -8.17
N ILE A 112 7.46 -2.95 -8.16
CA ILE A 112 8.37 -3.21 -7.03
C ILE A 112 8.02 -2.34 -5.82
N ASP A 113 7.52 -1.12 -6.05
CA ASP A 113 7.11 -0.17 -5.01
C ASP A 113 5.60 -0.29 -4.72
N LYS A 114 5.05 -1.51 -4.81
CA LYS A 114 3.63 -1.79 -4.66
C LYS A 114 3.41 -2.96 -3.74
N GLU A 115 2.45 -2.80 -2.84
CA GLU A 115 2.04 -3.82 -1.87
C GLU A 115 1.76 -5.17 -2.57
N THR A 116 1.02 -5.10 -3.66
CA THR A 116 0.82 -6.26 -4.52
C THR A 116 0.62 -5.85 -5.96
N ILE A 117 1.16 -6.69 -6.84
CA ILE A 117 0.87 -6.64 -8.28
C ILE A 117 -0.25 -7.59 -8.68
N TYR A 118 -0.67 -8.53 -7.82
CA TYR A 118 -1.59 -9.59 -8.23
C TYR A 118 -2.99 -9.09 -8.57
N THR A 119 -3.44 -8.05 -7.89
CA THR A 119 -4.69 -7.35 -8.13
C THR A 119 -4.39 -5.91 -8.53
N CYS A 120 -4.82 -5.51 -9.72
CA CYS A 120 -4.65 -4.16 -10.24
C CYS A 120 -6.02 -3.50 -10.39
N TYR A 121 -6.12 -2.23 -10.00
CA TYR A 121 -7.37 -1.48 -10.04
C TYR A 121 -7.42 -0.61 -11.30
N VAL A 122 -8.53 -0.69 -12.03
CA VAL A 122 -8.79 0.16 -13.20
C VAL A 122 -9.55 1.39 -12.74
N THR A 123 -9.00 2.56 -13.04
CA THR A 123 -9.50 3.85 -12.53
C THR A 123 -9.64 4.90 -13.61
N VAL A 124 -10.62 5.80 -13.44
CA VAL A 124 -10.73 7.04 -14.23
C VAL A 124 -10.59 8.21 -13.25
N GLY A 125 -9.46 8.92 -13.36
CA GLY A 125 -9.06 9.88 -12.33
C GLY A 125 -8.73 9.17 -11.02
N ARG A 126 -9.55 9.38 -9.98
CA ARG A 126 -9.45 8.67 -8.69
C ARG A 126 -10.61 7.71 -8.44
N LYS A 127 -11.49 7.50 -9.43
CA LYS A 127 -12.67 6.66 -9.28
C LYS A 127 -12.38 5.24 -9.75
N LEU A 128 -12.62 4.26 -8.87
CA LEU A 128 -12.61 2.84 -9.20
C LEU A 128 -13.73 2.51 -10.19
N ILE A 129 -13.39 1.85 -11.30
CA ILE A 129 -14.35 1.41 -12.32
C ILE A 129 -14.25 -0.09 -12.63
N GLY A 130 -13.18 -0.74 -12.20
CA GLY A 130 -12.99 -2.17 -12.37
C GLY A 130 -11.70 -2.66 -11.74
N LEU A 131 -11.45 -3.96 -11.85
CA LEU A 131 -10.17 -4.56 -11.51
C LEU A 131 -9.78 -5.62 -12.54
N VAL A 132 -8.48 -5.87 -12.63
CA VAL A 132 -7.89 -6.98 -13.38
C VAL A 132 -6.83 -7.64 -12.51
N THR A 133 -6.74 -8.95 -12.56
CA THR A 133 -5.63 -9.67 -11.94
C THR A 133 -4.48 -9.83 -12.93
N VAL A 134 -3.26 -10.03 -12.42
CA VAL A 134 -2.13 -10.41 -13.29
C VAL A 134 -2.42 -11.70 -14.05
N LYS A 135 -3.22 -12.61 -13.48
CA LYS A 135 -3.68 -13.80 -14.18
C LYS A 135 -4.53 -13.43 -15.40
N ASP A 136 -5.47 -12.50 -15.28
CA ASP A 136 -6.32 -12.08 -16.41
C ASP A 136 -5.47 -11.50 -17.54
N LEU A 137 -4.50 -10.64 -17.19
CA LEU A 137 -3.56 -10.07 -18.16
C LEU A 137 -2.72 -11.14 -18.87
N LEU A 138 -2.20 -12.13 -18.13
CA LEU A 138 -1.37 -13.19 -18.70
C LEU A 138 -2.16 -14.22 -19.51
N MET A 139 -3.46 -14.36 -19.26
CA MET A 139 -4.34 -15.30 -19.95
C MET A 139 -5.02 -14.68 -21.18
N CYS A 140 -5.09 -13.35 -21.27
CA CYS A 140 -5.55 -12.67 -22.47
C CYS A 140 -4.66 -13.05 -23.66
N GLN A 141 -5.30 -13.46 -24.76
CA GLN A 141 -4.59 -13.89 -25.96
C GLN A 141 -4.25 -12.73 -26.90
N ASP A 142 -4.93 -11.60 -26.72
CA ASP A 142 -4.75 -10.39 -27.52
C ASP A 142 -4.09 -9.32 -26.67
N ASP A 143 -2.85 -8.98 -27.04
CA ASP A 143 -2.03 -7.97 -26.37
C ASP A 143 -2.54 -6.54 -26.61
N ASP A 144 -3.31 -6.33 -27.68
CA ASP A 144 -3.92 -5.05 -28.06
C ASP A 144 -5.33 -4.85 -27.45
N GLU A 145 -5.87 -5.87 -26.78
CA GLU A 145 -7.16 -5.77 -26.09
C GLU A 145 -7.08 -4.76 -24.93
N THR A 146 -8.13 -3.95 -24.77
CA THR A 146 -8.16 -2.90 -23.76
C THR A 146 -8.60 -3.43 -22.40
N LEU A 147 -8.10 -2.83 -21.31
CA LEU A 147 -8.51 -3.22 -19.96
C LEU A 147 -10.01 -3.06 -19.73
N SER A 148 -10.64 -2.07 -20.38
CA SER A 148 -12.09 -1.86 -20.31
C SER A 148 -12.92 -3.07 -20.77
N ASN A 149 -12.38 -3.89 -21.66
CA ASN A 149 -13.05 -5.07 -22.22
C ASN A 149 -12.82 -6.34 -21.40
N ILE A 150 -11.77 -6.38 -20.56
CA ILE A 150 -11.39 -7.58 -19.78
C ILE A 150 -11.55 -7.41 -18.26
N MET A 151 -11.74 -6.19 -17.77
CA MET A 151 -11.87 -5.94 -16.33
C MET A 151 -13.17 -6.49 -15.75
N GLU A 152 -13.11 -6.91 -14.48
CA GLU A 152 -14.30 -7.11 -13.67
C GLU A 152 -14.81 -5.73 -13.22
N SER A 153 -16.02 -5.39 -13.63
CA SER A 153 -16.64 -4.08 -13.35
C SER A 153 -17.50 -4.11 -12.07
N ASN A 154 -17.98 -5.28 -11.67
CA ASN A 154 -18.71 -5.46 -10.41
C ASN A 154 -17.74 -5.73 -9.27
N VAL A 155 -16.99 -4.68 -8.90
CA VAL A 155 -15.97 -4.76 -7.86
C VAL A 155 -16.60 -4.72 -6.49
N ILE A 156 -16.24 -5.71 -5.66
CA ILE A 156 -16.51 -5.64 -4.22
C ILE A 156 -15.47 -4.71 -3.61
N SER A 157 -15.92 -3.64 -2.97
CA SER A 157 -15.10 -2.62 -2.31
C SER A 157 -15.64 -2.32 -0.92
N VAL A 158 -14.82 -1.68 -0.09
CA VAL A 158 -15.18 -1.22 1.26
C VAL A 158 -15.05 0.28 1.38
N GLY A 159 -15.84 0.88 2.27
CA GLY A 159 -15.75 2.31 2.56
C GLY A 159 -14.59 2.62 3.52
N THR A 160 -13.99 3.80 3.42
CA THR A 160 -12.92 4.23 4.35
C THR A 160 -13.29 4.20 5.83
N LEU A 161 -14.58 4.27 6.16
CA LEU A 161 -15.10 4.26 7.54
C LEU A 161 -15.64 2.89 7.99
N GLU A 162 -15.58 1.88 7.13
CA GLU A 162 -16.07 0.54 7.43
C GLU A 162 -15.19 -0.13 8.49
N ASP A 163 -15.78 -0.93 9.38
CA ASP A 163 -15.06 -1.55 10.49
C ASP A 163 -14.05 -2.60 9.98
N LYS A 164 -12.83 -2.59 10.53
CA LYS A 164 -11.76 -3.48 10.08
C LYS A 164 -12.10 -4.97 10.28
N GLU A 165 -12.93 -5.33 11.25
CA GLU A 165 -13.37 -6.71 11.45
C GLU A 165 -14.33 -7.15 10.35
N ASP A 166 -15.21 -6.25 9.88
CA ASP A 166 -16.09 -6.50 8.74
C ASP A 166 -15.27 -6.64 7.44
N VAL A 167 -14.26 -5.79 7.25
CA VAL A 167 -13.27 -5.92 6.16
C VAL A 167 -12.61 -7.29 6.21
N ALA A 168 -12.09 -7.72 7.35
CA ALA A 168 -11.43 -9.02 7.52
C ALA A 168 -12.37 -10.20 7.19
N GLN A 169 -13.66 -10.10 7.53
CA GLN A 169 -14.66 -11.11 7.15
C GLN A 169 -14.84 -11.19 5.62
N MET A 170 -14.76 -10.06 4.90
CA MET A 170 -14.86 -10.05 3.44
C MET A 170 -13.69 -10.77 2.77
N PHE A 171 -12.46 -10.59 3.26
CA PHE A 171 -11.29 -11.34 2.78
C PHE A 171 -11.52 -12.85 2.87
N SER A 172 -12.03 -13.32 4.02
CA SER A 172 -12.31 -14.74 4.24
C SER A 172 -13.47 -15.27 3.38
N LYS A 173 -14.55 -14.48 3.26
CA LYS A 173 -15.77 -14.87 2.54
C LYS A 173 -15.55 -15.02 1.04
N TYR A 174 -14.78 -14.10 0.45
CA TYR A 174 -14.56 -14.04 -0.99
C TYR A 174 -13.18 -14.55 -1.42
N ASN A 175 -12.34 -14.97 -0.46
CA ASN A 175 -10.97 -15.43 -0.68
C ASN A 175 -10.15 -14.40 -1.47
N PHE A 176 -10.27 -13.13 -1.07
CA PHE A 176 -9.52 -12.04 -1.66
C PHE A 176 -8.08 -11.99 -1.13
N LEU A 177 -7.16 -11.55 -1.98
CA LEU A 177 -5.80 -11.19 -1.58
C LEU A 177 -5.66 -9.71 -1.28
N ALA A 178 -6.52 -8.88 -1.88
CA ALA A 178 -6.58 -7.44 -1.68
C ALA A 178 -8.02 -6.98 -1.89
N LEU A 179 -8.42 -5.91 -1.20
CA LEU A 179 -9.75 -5.33 -1.27
C LEU A 179 -9.64 -3.81 -1.44
N PRO A 180 -10.29 -3.19 -2.44
CA PRO A 180 -10.18 -1.76 -2.64
C PRO A 180 -11.00 -0.99 -1.59
N VAL A 181 -10.38 0.05 -1.03
CA VAL A 181 -11.02 1.03 -0.15
C VAL A 181 -11.41 2.27 -0.97
N VAL A 182 -12.65 2.74 -0.83
CA VAL A 182 -13.21 3.86 -1.60
C VAL A 182 -13.88 4.91 -0.70
N ASP A 183 -14.03 6.14 -1.23
CA ASP A 183 -14.66 7.31 -0.61
C ASP A 183 -15.89 7.84 -1.38
#